data_AF-A0A161MRH7-F1
#
_entry.id   AF-A0A161MRH7-F1
#
_cell.length_a   1.000
_cell.length_b   1.000
_cell.length_c   1.000
_cell.angle_alpha   90.00
_cell.angle_beta   90.00
_cell.angle_gamma   90.00
#
_symmetry.space_group_name_H-M   'P 1'
#
loop_
_entity.id
_entity.type
_entity.pdbx_description
1 polymer ?
#
loop_
_entity_poly.entity_id
_entity_poly.type
_entity_poly.pdbx_seq_one_letter_code
_entity_poly.pdbx_strand_id
1 'polypeptide(L)'
;PIEVNGASIGDIPASYRIANIRKHEFPVIGIFVDPRVVPGFKYRVRPIQQNGHQEKWLFKRRALELESIGRGYSRRITFKADRGDLNHNPHYFWADSRPEGFAFELELVSPGDKFTVFDASSLPVGTLEITRNQVPQEEVGHRILEDGSLEKTVRIRSLCKVEWYEESNCDVIVPMSGVAISVKSKGFIKTKLIGVTIGSHPRRGFTLKAGINNRLRSTKVRGESIADVPTTYTITGLEAHELPVIGTYVDPRIVPGFYYRVRPAAGKRRPLFNGRILKLTSIGMGYGKRITFASDSLNHPDNYFWSDSHPDGLGFEPSAVRAGMKFEILAGNLRLGEATVFRADVPQVEKDQIIKKVRDDMIILTKHIHVDVTCHVTIDTRFDKSPEPLIMRISGTAIVTKTNKN
;
A
#
# COMPACT_ATOMS: atom_id res chain seq x y z
N PRO A 1 -43.03 7.92 -10.87
CA PRO A 1 -42.73 9.23 -10.24
C PRO A 1 -42.92 9.11 -8.73
N ILE A 2 -42.18 9.87 -7.94
CA ILE A 2 -42.32 9.94 -6.48
C ILE A 2 -42.73 11.36 -6.08
N GLU A 3 -43.45 11.50 -4.98
CA GLU A 3 -43.76 12.78 -4.37
C GLU A 3 -42.96 12.92 -3.09
N VAL A 4 -42.31 14.08 -2.93
CA VAL A 4 -41.50 14.40 -1.76
C VAL A 4 -41.95 15.75 -1.19
N ASN A 5 -41.91 15.89 0.13
CA ASN A 5 -42.36 17.10 0.82
C ASN A 5 -41.34 17.50 1.89
N GLY A 6 -40.93 18.78 1.91
CA GLY A 6 -40.02 19.31 2.93
C GLY A 6 -40.52 19.13 4.37
N ALA A 7 -41.84 19.16 4.60
CA ALA A 7 -42.42 18.89 5.92
C ALA A 7 -42.08 17.48 6.44
N SER A 8 -41.95 16.49 5.57
CA SER A 8 -41.64 15.11 5.95
C SER A 8 -40.22 14.92 6.52
N ILE A 9 -39.35 15.90 6.30
CA ILE A 9 -37.97 15.93 6.81
C ILE A 9 -37.79 17.03 7.88
N GLY A 10 -38.89 17.58 8.40
CA GLY A 10 -38.87 18.67 9.38
C GLY A 10 -38.44 20.03 8.83
N ASP A 11 -38.55 20.22 7.51
CA ASP A 11 -38.23 21.48 6.83
C ASP A 11 -39.52 22.21 6.36
N ILE A 12 -39.37 23.30 5.62
CA ILE A 12 -40.47 24.11 5.10
C ILE A 12 -41.44 23.24 4.26
N PRO A 13 -42.77 23.42 4.35
CA PRO A 13 -43.73 22.57 3.64
C PRO A 13 -43.82 22.93 2.16
N ALA A 14 -42.89 22.44 1.33
CA ALA A 14 -42.97 22.48 -0.12
C ALA A 14 -43.00 21.07 -0.71
N SER A 15 -43.88 20.84 -1.69
CA SER A 15 -44.09 19.54 -2.34
C SER A 15 -43.52 19.52 -3.75
N TYR A 16 -42.86 18.43 -4.11
CA TYR A 16 -42.23 18.24 -5.41
C TYR A 16 -42.59 16.87 -5.98
N ARG A 17 -42.85 16.83 -7.29
CA ARG A 17 -43.07 15.59 -8.04
C ARG A 17 -41.84 15.28 -8.88
N ILE A 18 -41.17 14.16 -8.58
CA ILE A 18 -39.92 13.76 -9.20
C ILE A 18 -40.14 12.54 -10.10
N ALA A 19 -39.75 12.65 -11.36
CA ALA A 19 -39.74 11.53 -12.32
C ALA A 19 -38.29 11.04 -12.55
N ASN A 20 -38.13 9.86 -13.15
CA ASN A 20 -36.84 9.36 -13.65
C ASN A 20 -35.69 9.31 -12.62
N ILE A 21 -36.02 9.04 -11.35
CA ILE A 21 -35.05 8.67 -10.32
C ILE A 21 -34.85 7.15 -10.29
N ARG A 22 -33.61 6.70 -10.14
CA ARG A 22 -33.29 5.27 -10.05
C ARG A 22 -33.37 4.80 -8.61
N LYS A 23 -33.57 3.49 -8.41
CA LYS A 23 -33.74 2.88 -7.07
C LYS A 23 -32.58 3.16 -6.11
N HIS A 24 -31.37 3.30 -6.62
CA HIS A 24 -30.15 3.52 -5.85
C HIS A 24 -29.79 5.01 -5.67
N GLU A 25 -30.60 5.93 -6.19
CA GLU A 25 -30.35 7.36 -6.16
C GLU A 25 -31.23 8.06 -5.11
N PHE A 26 -30.73 9.17 -4.58
CA PHE A 26 -31.41 10.01 -3.59
C PHE A 26 -31.80 11.36 -4.20
N PRO A 27 -33.06 11.80 -4.07
CA PRO A 27 -33.52 13.06 -4.64
C PRO A 27 -33.07 14.29 -3.82
N VAL A 28 -32.70 15.34 -4.53
CA VAL A 28 -32.43 16.68 -3.97
C VAL A 28 -33.06 17.74 -4.88
N ILE A 29 -34.00 18.52 -4.34
CA ILE A 29 -34.76 19.52 -5.11
C ILE A 29 -35.24 20.66 -4.21
N GLY A 30 -34.95 21.91 -4.58
CA GLY A 30 -35.36 23.09 -3.82
C GLY A 30 -34.91 23.03 -2.36
N ILE A 31 -35.89 22.92 -1.44
CA ILE A 31 -35.62 22.73 -0.01
C ILE A 31 -35.52 21.26 0.41
N PHE A 32 -36.04 20.33 -0.38
CA PHE A 32 -36.05 18.91 -0.05
C PHE A 32 -34.69 18.30 -0.37
N VAL A 33 -34.01 17.83 0.68
CA VAL A 33 -32.79 17.01 0.57
C VAL A 33 -33.11 15.68 1.23
N ASP A 34 -33.02 14.57 0.49
CA ASP A 34 -33.24 13.25 1.07
C ASP A 34 -32.35 13.07 2.33
N PRO A 35 -32.89 12.65 3.49
CA PRO A 35 -32.12 12.54 4.74
C PRO A 35 -30.89 11.64 4.65
N ARG A 36 -30.84 10.74 3.66
CA ARG A 36 -29.67 9.88 3.39
C ARG A 36 -28.55 10.64 2.68
N VAL A 37 -28.77 11.83 2.16
CA VAL A 37 -27.72 12.71 1.61
C VAL A 37 -27.09 13.50 2.75
N VAL A 38 -25.92 13.03 3.22
CA VAL A 38 -25.25 13.58 4.41
C VAL A 38 -23.82 13.97 4.06
N PRO A 39 -23.33 15.14 4.53
CA PRO A 39 -21.94 15.53 4.34
C PRO A 39 -20.93 14.50 4.85
N GLY A 40 -19.73 14.50 4.28
CA GLY A 40 -18.63 13.57 4.54
C GLY A 40 -18.62 12.37 3.60
N PHE A 41 -19.75 11.98 3.01
CA PHE A 41 -19.79 10.87 2.04
C PHE A 41 -19.61 11.35 0.61
N LYS A 42 -19.16 10.46 -0.28
CA LYS A 42 -19.01 10.77 -1.70
C LYS A 42 -20.27 10.46 -2.47
N TYR A 43 -20.62 11.35 -3.40
CA TYR A 43 -21.76 11.17 -4.29
C TYR A 43 -21.40 11.52 -5.72
N ARG A 44 -21.91 10.74 -6.67
CA ARG A 44 -22.03 11.18 -8.06
C ARG A 44 -23.37 11.88 -8.23
N VAL A 45 -23.39 12.98 -8.97
CA VAL A 45 -24.60 13.79 -9.12
C VAL A 45 -24.95 13.93 -10.58
N ARG A 46 -26.23 13.76 -10.91
CA ARG A 46 -26.79 14.13 -12.21
C ARG A 46 -28.05 14.97 -12.02
N PRO A 47 -28.31 15.97 -12.87
CA PRO A 47 -29.63 16.56 -12.99
C PRO A 47 -30.66 15.49 -13.39
N ILE A 48 -31.86 15.62 -12.85
CA ILE A 48 -33.01 14.82 -13.27
C ILE A 48 -33.56 15.45 -14.56
N GLN A 49 -34.01 14.63 -15.51
CA GLN A 49 -34.59 15.09 -16.77
C GLN A 49 -35.90 14.35 -17.02
N GLN A 50 -36.91 15.03 -17.56
CA GLN A 50 -38.21 14.43 -17.86
C GLN A 50 -38.15 13.43 -19.02
N ASN A 51 -37.28 13.65 -20.01
CA ASN A 51 -37.31 12.90 -21.27
C ASN A 51 -36.21 11.81 -21.40
N GLY A 52 -35.35 11.62 -20.39
CA GLY A 52 -34.41 10.48 -20.32
C GLY A 52 -33.31 10.38 -21.40
N HIS A 53 -33.28 11.26 -22.41
CA HIS A 53 -32.49 11.04 -23.62
C HIS A 53 -30.99 11.40 -23.53
N GLN A 54 -30.51 12.16 -22.53
CA GLN A 54 -29.06 12.39 -22.33
C GLN A 54 -28.67 12.62 -20.86
N GLU A 55 -28.07 11.62 -20.22
CA GLU A 55 -27.55 11.73 -18.84
C GLU A 55 -26.33 12.64 -18.74
N LYS A 56 -26.54 13.88 -18.30
CA LYS A 56 -25.45 14.83 -18.06
C LYS A 56 -24.99 14.78 -16.61
N TRP A 57 -24.00 13.94 -16.31
CA TRP A 57 -23.39 13.90 -14.97
C TRP A 57 -22.62 15.19 -14.66
N LEU A 58 -22.81 15.72 -13.46
CA LEU A 58 -21.97 16.81 -12.94
C LEU A 58 -20.55 16.31 -12.66
N PHE A 59 -19.61 17.24 -12.57
CA PHE A 59 -18.23 16.98 -12.15
C PHE A 59 -17.52 15.87 -12.94
N LYS A 60 -17.84 15.75 -14.24
CA LYS A 60 -17.32 14.69 -15.12
C LYS A 60 -17.59 13.28 -14.56
N ARG A 61 -18.76 13.09 -13.93
CA ARG A 61 -19.19 11.81 -13.31
C ARG A 61 -18.33 11.36 -12.11
N ARG A 62 -17.43 12.20 -11.61
CA ARG A 62 -16.67 11.87 -10.40
C ARG A 62 -17.59 11.83 -9.18
N ALA A 63 -17.35 10.89 -8.29
CA ALA A 63 -17.94 10.91 -6.97
C ALA A 63 -17.11 11.86 -6.09
N LEU A 64 -17.72 12.95 -5.64
CA LEU A 64 -17.05 13.94 -4.80
C LEU A 64 -17.60 13.89 -3.38
N GLU A 65 -16.74 14.15 -2.41
CA GLU A 65 -17.12 14.25 -1.00
C GLU A 65 -18.02 15.48 -0.81
N LEU A 66 -19.23 15.28 -0.28
CA LEU A 66 -20.15 16.37 0.04
C LEU A 66 -19.67 17.06 1.32
N GLU A 67 -19.29 18.34 1.24
CA GLU A 67 -18.75 19.06 2.40
C GLU A 67 -19.85 19.72 3.23
N SER A 68 -20.85 20.30 2.56
CA SER A 68 -21.91 21.04 3.25
C SER A 68 -23.19 21.11 2.42
N ILE A 69 -24.30 21.22 3.14
CA ILE A 69 -25.61 21.59 2.60
C ILE A 69 -25.99 22.91 3.27
N GLY A 70 -26.22 23.94 2.46
CA GLY A 70 -26.60 25.27 2.91
C GLY A 70 -27.97 25.32 3.58
N ARG A 71 -28.29 26.47 4.19
CA ARG A 71 -29.61 26.76 4.76
C ARG A 71 -30.40 27.69 3.84
N GLY A 72 -31.73 27.72 4.00
CA GLY A 72 -32.62 28.63 3.28
C GLY A 72 -33.51 27.94 2.24
N TYR A 73 -34.21 28.75 1.44
CA TYR A 73 -35.18 28.30 0.43
C TYR A 73 -34.53 27.64 -0.78
N SER A 74 -33.27 27.97 -1.04
CA SER A 74 -32.42 27.25 -1.98
C SER A 74 -31.23 26.68 -1.23
N ARG A 75 -31.03 25.36 -1.34
CA ARG A 75 -29.93 24.68 -0.64
C ARG A 75 -28.69 24.71 -1.51
N ARG A 76 -27.66 25.45 -1.08
CA ARG A 76 -26.33 25.37 -1.69
C ARG A 76 -25.71 24.02 -1.35
N ILE A 77 -25.48 23.20 -2.35
CA ILE A 77 -24.79 21.92 -2.21
C ILE A 77 -23.34 22.15 -2.58
N THR A 78 -22.42 21.94 -1.63
CA THR A 78 -20.98 22.15 -1.83
C THR A 78 -20.24 20.85 -1.67
N PHE A 79 -19.48 20.47 -2.70
CA PHE A 79 -18.57 19.33 -2.71
C PHE A 79 -17.13 19.79 -2.58
N LYS A 80 -16.27 18.87 -2.14
CA LYS A 80 -14.84 19.09 -1.95
C LYS A 80 -14.15 19.59 -3.21
N ALA A 81 -13.34 20.63 -3.03
CA ALA A 81 -12.50 21.18 -4.09
C ALA A 81 -11.41 20.18 -4.51
N ASP A 82 -10.92 20.31 -5.74
CA ASP A 82 -9.72 19.61 -6.16
C ASP A 82 -8.49 20.13 -5.40
N ARG A 83 -7.44 19.30 -5.31
CA ARG A 83 -6.22 19.65 -4.58
C ARG A 83 -5.54 20.83 -5.27
N GLY A 84 -5.42 21.96 -4.55
CA GLY A 84 -4.84 23.21 -5.07
C GLY A 84 -5.87 24.31 -5.32
N ASP A 85 -7.17 23.98 -5.36
CA ASP A 85 -8.25 24.91 -5.71
C ASP A 85 -9.10 25.35 -4.51
N LEU A 86 -8.51 25.37 -3.31
CA LEU A 86 -9.25 25.73 -2.08
C LEU A 86 -9.86 27.15 -2.14
N ASN A 87 -9.20 28.07 -2.83
CA ASN A 87 -9.67 29.45 -2.98
C ASN A 87 -10.63 29.66 -4.16
N HIS A 88 -10.80 28.65 -5.02
CA HIS A 88 -11.69 28.71 -6.18
C HIS A 88 -12.35 27.34 -6.38
N ASN A 89 -13.36 27.03 -5.58
CA ASN A 89 -14.08 25.75 -5.67
C ASN A 89 -15.25 25.84 -6.66
N PRO A 90 -15.18 25.22 -7.85
CA PRO A 90 -16.29 25.19 -8.80
C PRO A 90 -17.32 24.09 -8.46
N HIS A 91 -17.07 23.25 -7.46
CA HIS A 91 -17.90 22.08 -7.14
C HIS A 91 -19.08 22.41 -6.23
N TYR A 92 -19.93 23.35 -6.65
CA TYR A 92 -21.18 23.64 -5.96
C TYR A 92 -22.31 23.96 -6.93
N PHE A 93 -23.53 23.79 -6.46
CA PHE A 93 -24.74 24.23 -7.16
C PHE A 93 -25.86 24.50 -6.14
N TRP A 94 -26.96 25.05 -6.62
CA TRP A 94 -28.16 25.29 -5.82
C TRP A 94 -29.22 24.26 -6.16
N ALA A 95 -29.88 23.68 -5.16
CA ALA A 95 -30.83 22.58 -5.33
C ALA A 95 -32.08 22.96 -6.15
N ASP A 96 -32.36 24.24 -6.36
CA ASP A 96 -33.43 24.78 -7.21
C ASP A 96 -32.94 25.23 -8.61
N SER A 97 -31.64 25.15 -8.90
CA SER A 97 -31.10 25.53 -10.22
C SER A 97 -31.61 24.65 -11.37
N ARG A 98 -32.35 23.59 -11.05
CA ARG A 98 -33.07 22.72 -11.97
C ARG A 98 -34.48 22.45 -11.44
N PRO A 99 -35.55 22.72 -12.23
CA PRO A 99 -36.92 22.45 -11.82
C PRO A 99 -37.20 20.98 -11.47
N GLU A 100 -36.50 20.04 -12.12
CA GLU A 100 -36.64 18.60 -11.89
C GLU A 100 -35.76 18.09 -10.73
N GLY A 101 -34.86 18.92 -10.22
CA GLY A 101 -33.90 18.56 -9.17
C GLY A 101 -32.72 17.72 -9.63
N PHE A 102 -32.07 17.07 -8.66
CA PHE A 102 -30.84 16.32 -8.80
C PHE A 102 -30.97 14.93 -8.17
N ALA A 103 -30.30 13.96 -8.78
CA ALA A 103 -30.18 12.60 -8.27
C ALA A 103 -28.75 12.37 -7.77
N PHE A 104 -28.63 11.91 -6.52
CA PHE A 104 -27.37 11.62 -5.85
C PHE A 104 -27.17 10.11 -5.77
N GLU A 105 -26.08 9.61 -6.35
CA GLU A 105 -25.66 8.21 -6.28
C GLU A 105 -24.50 8.10 -5.28
N LEU A 106 -24.72 7.35 -4.18
CA LEU A 106 -23.72 7.15 -3.12
C LEU A 106 -22.54 6.29 -3.61
N GLU A 107 -21.32 6.68 -3.24
CA GLU A 107 -20.11 5.90 -3.47
C GLU A 107 -19.28 5.81 -2.19
N LEU A 108 -19.38 4.70 -1.44
CA LEU A 108 -18.57 4.47 -0.24
C LEU A 108 -17.18 3.91 -0.56
N VAL A 109 -17.07 3.18 -1.66
CA VAL A 109 -15.82 2.58 -2.15
C VAL A 109 -15.51 3.12 -3.55
N SER A 110 -14.39 3.78 -3.74
CA SER A 110 -13.99 4.40 -5.01
C SER A 110 -12.88 3.60 -5.71
N PRO A 111 -12.73 3.72 -7.04
CA PRO A 111 -11.51 3.32 -7.73
C PRO A 111 -10.27 3.97 -7.09
N GLY A 112 -9.21 3.18 -6.90
CA GLY A 112 -7.98 3.56 -6.21
C GLY A 112 -8.01 3.31 -4.69
N ASP A 113 -9.16 2.99 -4.09
CA ASP A 113 -9.21 2.59 -2.68
C ASP A 113 -8.47 1.26 -2.48
N LYS A 114 -7.64 1.22 -1.44
CA LYS A 114 -6.77 0.08 -1.14
C LYS A 114 -7.14 -0.55 0.19
N PHE A 115 -7.02 -1.87 0.28
CA PHE A 115 -7.42 -2.66 1.42
C PHE A 115 -6.42 -3.77 1.74
N THR A 116 -6.34 -4.15 3.01
CA THR A 116 -5.73 -5.39 3.47
C THR A 116 -6.82 -6.47 3.57
N VAL A 117 -6.56 -7.64 3.01
CA VAL A 117 -7.48 -8.78 2.94
C VAL A 117 -7.26 -9.71 4.12
N PHE A 118 -8.34 -9.99 4.84
CA PHE A 118 -8.37 -10.95 5.95
C PHE A 118 -9.30 -12.11 5.60
N ASP A 119 -8.88 -13.33 5.89
CA ASP A 119 -9.72 -14.51 5.78
C ASP A 119 -10.74 -14.62 6.94
N ALA A 120 -11.52 -15.70 6.95
CA ALA A 120 -12.54 -15.93 7.97
C ALA A 120 -11.95 -16.09 9.38
N SER A 121 -10.68 -16.50 9.49
CA SER A 121 -9.94 -16.64 10.75
C SER A 121 -9.29 -15.33 11.19
N SER A 122 -9.58 -14.21 10.51
CA SER A 122 -8.95 -12.90 10.73
C SER A 122 -7.45 -12.89 10.49
N LEU A 123 -6.93 -13.82 9.69
CA LEU A 123 -5.53 -13.81 9.28
C LEU A 123 -5.35 -12.95 8.01
N PRO A 124 -4.31 -12.11 7.95
CA PRO A 124 -4.02 -11.30 6.78
C PRO A 124 -3.46 -12.20 5.67
N VAL A 125 -4.07 -12.14 4.49
CA VAL A 125 -3.79 -13.06 3.37
C VAL A 125 -3.43 -12.37 2.07
N GLY A 126 -3.63 -11.05 1.98
CA GLY A 126 -3.30 -10.29 0.78
C GLY A 126 -3.64 -8.81 0.87
N THR A 127 -3.46 -8.12 -0.25
CA THR A 127 -3.90 -6.74 -0.45
C THR A 127 -4.76 -6.63 -1.70
N LEU A 128 -5.63 -5.62 -1.73
CA LEU A 128 -6.60 -5.41 -2.79
C LEU A 128 -6.70 -3.93 -3.12
N GLU A 129 -6.69 -3.59 -4.41
CA GLU A 129 -6.97 -2.25 -4.93
C GLU A 129 -8.22 -2.28 -5.82
N ILE A 130 -9.17 -1.39 -5.56
CA ILE A 130 -10.36 -1.25 -6.38
C ILE A 130 -9.98 -0.58 -7.70
N THR A 131 -10.22 -1.25 -8.82
CA THR A 131 -9.91 -0.69 -10.14
C THR A 131 -11.13 -0.03 -10.77
N ARG A 132 -12.32 -0.62 -10.58
CA ARG A 132 -13.56 -0.10 -11.16
C ARG A 132 -14.79 -0.62 -10.42
N ASN A 133 -15.76 0.24 -10.14
CA ASN A 133 -17.10 -0.18 -9.71
C ASN A 133 -17.92 -0.65 -10.92
N GLN A 134 -18.47 -1.87 -10.88
CA GLN A 134 -19.20 -2.47 -12.00
C GLN A 134 -20.67 -2.04 -12.04
N VAL A 135 -21.25 -1.79 -10.86
CA VAL A 135 -22.63 -1.35 -10.67
C VAL A 135 -22.68 -0.22 -9.65
N PRO A 136 -23.75 0.59 -9.62
CA PRO A 136 -23.99 1.54 -8.54
C PRO A 136 -24.04 0.85 -7.17
N GLN A 137 -23.62 1.55 -6.11
CA GLN A 137 -23.64 1.00 -4.76
C GLN A 137 -25.02 1.19 -4.16
N GLU A 138 -25.67 0.08 -3.81
CA GLU A 138 -27.03 0.09 -3.29
C GLU A 138 -27.00 0.21 -1.77
N GLU A 139 -27.57 1.28 -1.21
CA GLU A 139 -27.73 1.43 0.23
C GLU A 139 -28.75 0.42 0.77
N VAL A 140 -28.29 -0.42 1.70
CA VAL A 140 -29.11 -1.43 2.40
C VAL A 140 -29.26 -1.12 3.89
N GLY A 141 -28.57 -0.09 4.39
CA GLY A 141 -28.72 0.37 5.78
C GLY A 141 -28.22 1.80 5.98
N HIS A 142 -28.95 2.55 6.79
CA HIS A 142 -28.62 3.90 7.23
C HIS A 142 -29.13 4.06 8.66
N ARG A 143 -28.22 4.26 9.62
CA ARG A 143 -28.57 4.39 11.04
C ARG A 143 -27.66 5.35 11.78
N ILE A 144 -28.25 6.09 12.70
CA ILE A 144 -27.53 6.86 13.70
C ILE A 144 -27.32 5.93 14.90
N LEU A 145 -26.07 5.77 15.32
CA LEU A 145 -25.69 4.95 16.48
C LEU A 145 -25.91 5.73 17.78
N GLU A 146 -25.89 5.02 18.92
CA GLU A 146 -26.12 5.61 20.25
C GLU A 146 -25.13 6.73 20.60
N ASP A 147 -23.91 6.67 20.07
CA ASP A 147 -22.87 7.68 20.25
C ASP A 147 -23.03 8.90 19.30
N GLY A 148 -24.13 8.94 18.53
CA GLY A 148 -24.41 9.97 17.53
C GLY A 148 -23.64 9.82 16.21
N SER A 149 -22.83 8.77 16.05
CA SER A 149 -22.16 8.49 14.78
C SER A 149 -23.15 7.99 13.73
N LEU A 150 -22.83 8.20 12.46
CA LEU A 150 -23.69 7.80 11.33
C LEU A 150 -23.07 6.60 10.60
N GLU A 151 -23.80 5.50 10.52
CA GLU A 151 -23.43 4.33 9.74
C GLU A 151 -24.22 4.25 8.44
N LYS A 152 -23.50 4.04 7.33
CA LYS A 152 -24.06 3.65 6.03
C LYS A 152 -23.56 2.27 5.63
N THR A 153 -24.47 1.43 5.14
CA THR A 153 -24.19 0.09 4.67
C THR A 153 -24.64 -0.04 3.22
N VAL A 154 -23.73 -0.43 2.32
CA VAL A 154 -24.03 -0.58 0.89
C VAL A 154 -23.55 -1.92 0.34
N ARG A 155 -24.28 -2.46 -0.63
CA ARG A 155 -23.81 -3.59 -1.44
C ARG A 155 -22.92 -3.08 -2.56
N ILE A 156 -21.82 -3.79 -2.79
CA ILE A 156 -20.84 -3.43 -3.82
C ILE A 156 -20.59 -4.60 -4.78
N ARG A 157 -20.32 -4.25 -6.05
CA ARG A 157 -19.66 -5.13 -7.01
C ARG A 157 -18.63 -4.33 -7.80
N SER A 158 -17.38 -4.77 -7.77
CA SER A 158 -16.26 -4.04 -8.32
C SER A 158 -15.25 -4.99 -8.95
N LEU A 159 -14.48 -4.52 -9.92
CA LEU A 159 -13.23 -5.14 -10.33
C LEU A 159 -12.12 -4.65 -9.41
N CYS A 160 -11.18 -5.54 -9.11
CA CYS A 160 -10.07 -5.25 -8.22
C CYS A 160 -8.79 -5.95 -8.67
N LYS A 161 -7.66 -5.35 -8.37
CA LYS A 161 -6.32 -5.96 -8.46
C LYS A 161 -6.00 -6.57 -7.10
N VAL A 162 -5.60 -7.83 -7.07
CA VAL A 162 -5.35 -8.57 -5.82
C VAL A 162 -3.95 -9.16 -5.80
N GLU A 163 -3.22 -8.87 -4.73
CA GLU A 163 -1.94 -9.48 -4.39
C GLU A 163 -2.14 -10.41 -3.19
N TRP A 164 -2.07 -11.72 -3.40
CA TRP A 164 -2.07 -12.70 -2.31
C TRP A 164 -0.66 -12.86 -1.75
N TYR A 165 -0.54 -13.05 -0.43
CA TYR A 165 0.77 -13.20 0.21
C TYR A 165 1.43 -14.56 -0.07
N GLU A 166 0.63 -15.61 -0.25
CA GLU A 166 1.13 -16.98 -0.47
C GLU A 166 1.33 -17.33 -1.96
N GLU A 167 0.74 -16.56 -2.88
CA GLU A 167 0.81 -16.85 -4.33
C GLU A 167 1.70 -15.81 -5.02
N SER A 168 2.71 -16.28 -5.75
CA SER A 168 3.72 -15.44 -6.43
C SER A 168 3.18 -14.59 -7.59
N ASN A 169 1.87 -14.62 -7.86
CA ASN A 169 1.22 -13.91 -8.94
C ASN A 169 0.19 -12.91 -8.39
N CYS A 170 0.49 -11.62 -8.53
CA CYS A 170 -0.14 -10.54 -7.77
C CYS A 170 -0.98 -9.56 -8.61
N ASP A 171 -1.19 -9.87 -9.89
CA ASP A 171 -1.71 -8.91 -10.87
C ASP A 171 -2.96 -9.42 -11.60
N VAL A 172 -3.76 -10.24 -10.93
CA VAL A 172 -5.03 -10.69 -11.51
C VAL A 172 -6.12 -9.66 -11.22
N ILE A 173 -6.69 -9.08 -12.28
CA ILE A 173 -7.93 -8.29 -12.18
C ILE A 173 -9.08 -9.28 -12.05
N VAL A 174 -9.75 -9.28 -10.89
CA VAL A 174 -10.85 -10.19 -10.58
C VAL A 174 -12.11 -9.43 -10.14
N PRO A 175 -13.30 -9.97 -10.40
CA PRO A 175 -14.53 -9.43 -9.83
C PRO A 175 -14.58 -9.67 -8.32
N MET A 176 -15.12 -8.71 -7.59
CA MET A 176 -15.31 -8.76 -6.15
C MET A 176 -16.72 -8.28 -5.81
N SER A 177 -17.35 -8.93 -4.83
CA SER A 177 -18.63 -8.51 -4.28
C SER A 177 -18.62 -8.61 -2.76
N GLY A 178 -19.43 -7.78 -2.11
CA GLY A 178 -19.54 -7.78 -0.65
C GLY A 178 -20.41 -6.63 -0.14
N VAL A 179 -20.30 -6.37 1.17
CA VAL A 179 -21.00 -5.27 1.83
C VAL A 179 -19.97 -4.32 2.43
N ALA A 180 -20.02 -3.05 2.02
CA ALA A 180 -19.23 -1.99 2.62
C ALA A 180 -20.03 -1.31 3.74
N ILE A 181 -19.38 -1.13 4.90
CA ILE A 181 -19.92 -0.45 6.06
C ILE A 181 -19.01 0.73 6.36
N SER A 182 -19.57 1.94 6.31
CA SER A 182 -18.86 3.18 6.62
C SER A 182 -19.49 3.87 7.83
N VAL A 183 -18.68 4.13 8.85
CA VAL A 183 -19.09 4.86 10.06
C VAL A 183 -18.43 6.23 10.06
N LYS A 184 -19.24 7.28 10.12
CA LYS A 184 -18.82 8.67 10.27
C LYS A 184 -18.93 9.08 11.75
N SER A 185 -17.81 9.40 12.38
CA SER A 185 -17.74 9.90 13.76
C SER A 185 -16.73 11.04 13.86
N LYS A 186 -17.11 12.14 14.51
CA LYS A 186 -16.24 13.32 14.76
C LYS A 186 -15.47 13.81 13.51
N GLY A 187 -16.11 13.79 12.34
CA GLY A 187 -15.52 14.21 11.06
C GLY A 187 -14.66 13.16 10.35
N PHE A 188 -14.41 12.00 10.95
CA PHE A 188 -13.68 10.89 10.33
C PHE A 188 -14.64 9.82 9.83
N ILE A 189 -14.32 9.24 8.67
CA ILE A 189 -15.04 8.09 8.13
C ILE A 189 -14.13 6.87 8.13
N LYS A 190 -14.62 5.77 8.72
CA LYS A 190 -13.96 4.47 8.68
C LYS A 190 -14.80 3.51 7.85
N THR A 191 -14.21 2.93 6.82
CA THR A 191 -14.86 1.97 5.93
C THR A 191 -14.23 0.58 6.12
N LYS A 192 -15.08 -0.43 6.27
CA LYS A 192 -14.70 -1.86 6.24
C LYS A 192 -15.61 -2.59 5.25
N LEU A 193 -15.11 -3.61 4.57
CA LEU A 193 -15.95 -4.49 3.75
C LEU A 193 -16.00 -5.87 4.41
N ILE A 194 -17.18 -6.46 4.43
CA ILE A 194 -17.44 -7.77 5.04
C ILE A 194 -18.16 -8.70 4.07
N GLY A 195 -18.09 -10.00 4.34
CA GLY A 195 -18.75 -11.02 3.51
C GLY A 195 -18.22 -10.99 2.08
N VAL A 196 -16.96 -10.61 1.90
CA VAL A 196 -16.39 -10.34 0.58
C VAL A 196 -16.07 -11.65 -0.13
N THR A 197 -16.42 -11.72 -1.40
CA THR A 197 -16.05 -12.80 -2.32
C THR A 197 -15.17 -12.22 -3.42
N ILE A 198 -14.04 -12.86 -3.72
CA ILE A 198 -13.01 -12.37 -4.63
C ILE A 198 -12.78 -13.43 -5.72
N GLY A 199 -13.12 -13.11 -6.97
CA GLY A 199 -12.99 -13.99 -8.12
C GLY A 199 -13.67 -15.35 -7.92
N SER A 200 -13.04 -16.39 -8.45
CA SER A 200 -13.38 -17.81 -8.24
C SER A 200 -12.63 -18.42 -7.06
N HIS A 201 -12.06 -17.60 -6.16
CA HIS A 201 -11.24 -18.09 -5.06
C HIS A 201 -12.06 -19.06 -4.18
N PRO A 202 -11.49 -20.23 -3.80
CA PRO A 202 -12.25 -21.27 -3.09
C PRO A 202 -12.73 -20.80 -1.71
N ARG A 203 -11.94 -19.97 -1.03
CA ARG A 203 -12.32 -19.34 0.24
C ARG A 203 -13.27 -18.16 -0.03
N ARG A 204 -14.29 -18.01 0.82
CA ARG A 204 -15.29 -16.92 0.80
C ARG A 204 -15.39 -16.25 2.16
N GLY A 205 -16.06 -15.11 2.21
CA GLY A 205 -16.33 -14.41 3.46
C GLY A 205 -15.15 -13.59 3.97
N PHE A 206 -14.34 -13.04 3.06
CA PHE A 206 -13.22 -12.19 3.43
C PHE A 206 -13.70 -10.90 4.11
N THR A 207 -12.85 -10.35 4.96
CA THR A 207 -13.00 -9.01 5.52
C THR A 207 -11.89 -8.11 4.97
N LEU A 208 -12.25 -6.93 4.49
CA LEU A 208 -11.30 -5.93 4.00
C LEU A 208 -11.24 -4.76 4.98
N LYS A 209 -10.03 -4.40 5.41
CA LYS A 209 -9.77 -3.19 6.21
C LYS A 209 -9.06 -2.16 5.34
N ALA A 210 -9.49 -0.90 5.42
CA ALA A 210 -8.92 0.19 4.62
C ALA A 210 -7.40 0.35 4.86
N GLY A 211 -6.68 0.63 3.78
CA GLY A 211 -5.23 0.78 3.74
C GLY A 211 -4.49 -0.55 3.51
N ILE A 212 -3.27 -0.42 2.98
CA ILE A 212 -2.32 -1.54 2.87
C ILE A 212 -1.46 -1.56 4.13
N ASN A 213 -1.43 -2.71 4.81
CA ASN A 213 -0.54 -2.93 5.94
C ASN A 213 0.50 -4.01 5.61
N ASN A 214 1.62 -3.59 5.02
CA ASN A 214 2.73 -4.49 4.68
C ASN A 214 3.32 -5.21 5.90
N ARG A 215 3.12 -4.68 7.11
CA ARG A 215 3.58 -5.34 8.35
C ARG A 215 2.83 -6.65 8.63
N LEU A 216 1.71 -6.87 7.95
CA LEU A 216 0.91 -8.09 8.05
C LEU A 216 1.21 -9.08 6.92
N ARG A 217 2.17 -8.78 6.03
CA ARG A 217 2.58 -9.69 4.96
C ARG A 217 3.11 -10.97 5.56
N SER A 218 2.49 -12.10 5.22
CA SER A 218 3.00 -13.43 5.55
C SER A 218 3.93 -13.92 4.45
N THR A 219 4.94 -14.72 4.81
CA THR A 219 5.91 -15.32 3.90
C THR A 219 6.11 -16.75 4.33
N LYS A 220 5.70 -17.70 3.50
CA LYS A 220 5.82 -19.13 3.76
C LYS A 220 7.11 -19.65 3.15
N VAL A 221 7.95 -20.28 3.96
CA VAL A 221 9.23 -20.84 3.56
C VAL A 221 9.31 -22.32 3.93
N ARG A 222 10.03 -23.10 3.12
CA ARG A 222 10.15 -24.56 3.29
C ARG A 222 11.62 -24.94 3.26
N GLY A 223 12.10 -25.71 4.25
CA GLY A 223 13.48 -26.17 4.26
C GLY A 223 13.80 -27.11 3.08
N GLU A 224 12.82 -27.89 2.62
CA GLU A 224 12.96 -28.74 1.44
C GLU A 224 13.33 -27.94 0.17
N SER A 225 12.83 -26.70 0.02
CA SER A 225 13.14 -25.87 -1.16
C SER A 225 14.60 -25.41 -1.21
N ILE A 226 15.35 -25.61 -0.13
CA ILE A 226 16.77 -25.26 -0.02
C ILE A 226 17.63 -26.51 0.26
N ALA A 227 17.06 -27.71 0.05
CA ALA A 227 17.69 -28.99 0.38
C ALA A 227 18.12 -29.12 1.85
N ASP A 228 17.37 -28.52 2.78
CA ASP A 228 17.53 -28.65 4.22
C ASP A 228 16.37 -29.48 4.82
N VAL A 229 16.30 -29.61 6.14
CA VAL A 229 15.25 -30.34 6.86
C VAL A 229 13.86 -29.92 6.37
N PRO A 230 12.91 -30.84 6.07
CA PRO A 230 11.63 -30.56 5.43
C PRO A 230 10.59 -29.90 6.37
N THR A 231 11.00 -28.87 7.10
CA THR A 231 10.14 -28.02 7.93
C THR A 231 9.50 -26.93 7.10
N THR A 232 8.28 -26.52 7.48
CA THR A 232 7.57 -25.38 6.89
C THR A 232 7.35 -24.31 7.95
N TYR A 233 7.71 -23.08 7.64
CA TYR A 233 7.53 -21.93 8.52
C TYR A 233 6.74 -20.83 7.82
N THR A 234 6.00 -20.05 8.62
CA THR A 234 5.31 -18.84 8.17
C THR A 234 5.84 -17.65 8.96
N ILE A 235 6.52 -16.74 8.29
CA ILE A 235 7.03 -15.49 8.86
C ILE A 235 6.04 -14.37 8.56
N THR A 236 5.74 -13.49 9.51
CA THR A 236 4.87 -12.33 9.29
C THR A 236 5.63 -11.03 9.52
N GLY A 237 5.46 -10.04 8.65
CA GLY A 237 6.03 -8.69 8.82
C GLY A 237 7.41 -8.47 8.21
N LEU A 238 7.84 -9.36 7.31
CA LEU A 238 8.97 -9.09 6.41
C LEU A 238 8.60 -8.01 5.40
N GLU A 239 9.55 -7.11 5.15
CA GLU A 239 9.46 -6.19 4.03
C GLU A 239 9.90 -6.90 2.74
N ALA A 240 9.42 -6.43 1.59
CA ALA A 240 9.66 -7.10 0.30
C ALA A 240 11.15 -7.22 -0.10
N HIS A 241 12.02 -6.38 0.47
CA HIS A 241 13.47 -6.38 0.21
C HIS A 241 14.26 -7.27 1.17
N GLU A 242 13.61 -7.86 2.18
CA GLU A 242 14.28 -8.65 3.20
C GLU A 242 14.27 -10.14 2.88
N LEU A 243 15.37 -10.79 3.22
CA LEU A 243 15.57 -12.22 3.05
C LEU A 243 15.15 -12.96 4.35
N PRO A 244 14.28 -13.99 4.26
CA PRO A 244 13.76 -14.70 5.43
C PRO A 244 14.78 -15.61 6.12
N VAL A 245 14.78 -15.59 7.46
CA VAL A 245 15.48 -16.56 8.32
C VAL A 245 14.59 -16.98 9.48
N ILE A 246 14.38 -18.28 9.68
CA ILE A 246 13.62 -18.83 10.81
C ILE A 246 13.92 -20.32 11.02
N GLY A 247 14.18 -20.74 12.26
CA GLY A 247 14.38 -22.15 12.57
C GLY A 247 15.53 -22.74 11.74
N THR A 248 15.26 -23.81 11.00
CA THR A 248 16.25 -24.40 10.07
C THR A 248 16.38 -23.65 8.75
N TYR A 249 15.43 -22.77 8.40
CA TYR A 249 15.43 -22.09 7.12
C TYR A 249 16.30 -20.82 7.15
N VAL A 250 17.27 -20.75 6.25
CA VAL A 250 18.03 -19.53 5.93
C VAL A 250 17.94 -19.34 4.42
N ASP A 251 17.42 -18.19 3.97
CA ASP A 251 17.31 -17.91 2.53
C ASP A 251 18.68 -18.12 1.83
N PRO A 252 18.76 -18.90 0.73
CA PRO A 252 20.03 -19.23 0.06
C PRO A 252 20.79 -18.02 -0.49
N ARG A 253 20.15 -16.85 -0.58
CA ARG A 253 20.79 -15.59 -0.94
C ARG A 253 21.57 -14.98 0.23
N ILE A 254 21.38 -15.48 1.45
CA ILE A 254 22.16 -15.04 2.62
C ILE A 254 23.47 -15.83 2.63
N VAL A 255 24.56 -15.16 2.21
CA VAL A 255 25.86 -15.81 2.01
C VAL A 255 26.92 -15.12 2.86
N PRO A 256 27.78 -15.87 3.60
CA PRO A 256 28.90 -15.28 4.31
C PRO A 256 29.83 -14.49 3.39
N GLY A 257 30.37 -13.38 3.88
CA GLY A 257 31.23 -12.45 3.16
C GLY A 257 30.53 -11.16 2.71
N PHE A 258 29.20 -11.15 2.69
CA PHE A 258 28.39 -9.97 2.37
C PHE A 258 27.89 -9.28 3.64
N TYR A 259 27.39 -8.06 3.48
CA TYR A 259 26.92 -7.23 4.58
C TYR A 259 25.40 -7.22 4.65
N TYR A 260 24.87 -7.31 5.86
CA TYR A 260 23.43 -7.30 6.10
C TYR A 260 23.08 -6.43 7.31
N ARG A 261 21.90 -5.83 7.27
CA ARG A 261 21.19 -5.34 8.47
C ARG A 261 20.15 -6.38 8.85
N VAL A 262 20.02 -6.67 10.15
CA VAL A 262 19.11 -7.71 10.64
C VAL A 262 18.11 -7.14 11.63
N ARG A 263 16.87 -7.60 11.54
CA ARG A 263 15.84 -7.31 12.55
C ARG A 263 14.86 -8.49 12.73
N PRO A 264 14.17 -8.58 13.88
CA PRO A 264 13.00 -9.45 14.04
C PRO A 264 11.91 -9.10 13.04
N ALA A 265 11.22 -10.11 12.49
CA ALA A 265 10.14 -9.92 11.52
C ALA A 265 8.89 -9.30 12.17
N ALA A 266 8.53 -9.74 13.38
CA ALA A 266 7.39 -9.24 14.14
C ALA A 266 7.78 -8.55 15.47
N GLY A 267 6.76 -8.18 16.26
CA GLY A 267 6.92 -7.54 17.57
C GLY A 267 7.43 -6.10 17.49
N LYS A 268 8.35 -5.72 18.40
CA LYS A 268 8.93 -4.36 18.45
C LYS A 268 9.85 -4.04 17.25
N ARG A 269 10.19 -5.05 16.42
CA ARG A 269 11.01 -4.93 15.18
C ARG A 269 12.29 -4.09 15.35
N ARG A 270 12.85 -4.06 16.56
CA ARG A 270 14.09 -3.31 16.84
C ARG A 270 15.23 -4.02 16.12
N PRO A 271 16.00 -3.31 15.28
CA PRO A 271 17.14 -3.92 14.61
C PRO A 271 18.13 -4.53 15.62
N LEU A 272 18.68 -5.69 15.28
CA LEU A 272 19.77 -6.29 16.04
C LEU A 272 21.04 -5.45 15.86
N PHE A 273 21.98 -5.59 16.80
CA PHE A 273 23.27 -4.89 16.79
C PHE A 273 23.13 -3.36 16.65
N ASN A 274 22.11 -2.79 17.29
CA ASN A 274 21.77 -1.36 17.21
C ASN A 274 21.55 -0.86 15.77
N GLY A 275 21.13 -1.74 14.86
CA GLY A 275 20.88 -1.42 13.45
C GLY A 275 22.12 -1.29 12.59
N ARG A 276 23.30 -1.66 13.11
CA ARG A 276 24.55 -1.69 12.35
C ARG A 276 24.44 -2.68 11.20
N ILE A 277 25.03 -2.29 10.08
CA ILE A 277 25.24 -3.16 8.93
C ILE A 277 26.56 -3.89 9.16
N LEU A 278 26.52 -5.21 9.30
CA LEU A 278 27.69 -6.03 9.63
C LEU A 278 27.95 -7.06 8.54
N LYS A 279 29.23 -7.42 8.36
CA LYS A 279 29.65 -8.49 7.45
C LYS A 279 29.29 -9.83 8.07
N LEU A 280 28.50 -10.64 7.38
CA LEU A 280 28.23 -12.01 7.80
C LEU A 280 29.52 -12.84 7.64
N THR A 281 29.97 -13.52 8.67
CA THR A 281 31.21 -14.31 8.66
C THR A 281 30.96 -15.79 8.49
N SER A 282 29.92 -16.33 9.12
CA SER A 282 29.56 -17.75 9.02
C SER A 282 28.09 -18.01 9.34
N ILE A 283 27.57 -19.10 8.79
CA ILE A 283 26.29 -19.71 9.15
C ILE A 283 26.61 -21.13 9.62
N GLY A 284 26.28 -21.45 10.88
CA GLY A 284 26.49 -22.76 11.47
C GLY A 284 25.57 -23.83 10.87
N MET A 285 25.99 -25.09 10.99
CA MET A 285 25.17 -26.25 10.60
C MET A 285 24.19 -26.62 11.73
N GLY A 286 23.22 -27.48 11.44
CA GLY A 286 22.24 -27.98 12.42
C GLY A 286 20.88 -27.29 12.35
N TYR A 287 20.05 -27.52 13.38
CA TYR A 287 18.66 -27.07 13.46
C TYR A 287 18.56 -25.56 13.74
N GLY A 288 19.02 -25.14 14.92
CA GLY A 288 19.32 -23.73 15.18
C GLY A 288 20.65 -23.42 14.52
N LYS A 289 20.66 -22.62 13.46
CA LYS A 289 21.89 -22.22 12.78
C LYS A 289 22.48 -21.01 13.48
N ARG A 290 23.71 -21.13 13.97
CA ARG A 290 24.44 -19.99 14.55
C ARG A 290 24.87 -19.04 13.45
N ILE A 291 24.31 -17.85 13.43
CA ILE A 291 24.61 -16.80 12.46
C ILE A 291 25.57 -15.83 13.12
N THR A 292 26.77 -15.71 12.56
CA THR A 292 27.85 -14.91 13.14
C THR A 292 28.23 -13.79 12.19
N PHE A 293 28.37 -12.59 12.73
CA PHE A 293 28.81 -11.39 12.04
C PHE A 293 30.19 -10.96 12.55
N ALA A 294 30.88 -10.17 11.74
CA ALA A 294 32.15 -9.56 12.13
C ALA A 294 31.96 -8.74 13.42
N SER A 295 32.79 -9.00 14.41
CA SER A 295 32.87 -8.23 15.65
C SER A 295 34.09 -7.33 15.62
N ASP A 296 33.99 -6.20 16.32
CA ASP A 296 35.10 -5.28 16.56
C ASP A 296 36.07 -5.87 17.61
N SER A 297 35.65 -6.91 18.36
CA SER A 297 36.44 -7.61 19.37
C SER A 297 36.71 -9.06 18.96
N LEU A 298 37.98 -9.43 18.87
CA LEU A 298 38.40 -10.81 18.61
C LEU A 298 38.23 -11.71 19.84
N ASN A 299 38.34 -11.15 21.04
CA ASN A 299 38.34 -11.92 22.29
C ASN A 299 36.93 -12.15 22.84
N HIS A 300 35.99 -11.26 22.53
CA HIS A 300 34.59 -11.35 22.98
C HIS A 300 33.62 -11.05 21.82
N PRO A 301 33.52 -11.94 20.82
CA PRO A 301 32.60 -11.75 19.72
C PRO A 301 31.15 -11.94 20.20
N ASP A 302 30.42 -10.84 20.30
CA ASP A 302 29.02 -10.75 20.70
C ASP A 302 28.05 -10.62 19.52
N ASN A 303 28.57 -10.44 18.31
CA ASN A 303 27.79 -10.25 17.09
C ASN A 303 27.29 -11.60 16.50
N TYR A 304 26.57 -12.39 17.28
CA TYR A 304 25.94 -13.63 16.80
C TYR A 304 24.55 -13.86 17.41
N PHE A 305 23.76 -14.69 16.75
CA PHE A 305 22.49 -15.22 17.27
C PHE A 305 22.18 -16.57 16.61
N TRP A 306 21.12 -17.23 17.06
CA TRP A 306 20.62 -18.45 16.43
C TRP A 306 19.38 -18.14 15.60
N SER A 307 19.22 -18.80 14.46
CA SER A 307 18.09 -18.62 13.53
C SER A 307 16.71 -18.90 14.15
N ASP A 308 16.66 -19.57 15.30
CA ASP A 308 15.47 -19.88 16.10
C ASP A 308 15.33 -19.03 17.36
N SER A 309 16.27 -18.12 17.64
CA SER A 309 16.19 -17.21 18.80
C SER A 309 15.00 -16.26 18.75
N HIS A 310 14.38 -16.11 17.58
CA HIS A 310 13.19 -15.28 17.35
C HIS A 310 12.08 -16.15 16.79
N PRO A 311 10.99 -16.44 17.55
CA PRO A 311 9.94 -17.35 17.12
C PRO A 311 9.19 -16.87 15.88
N ASP A 312 9.13 -15.55 15.68
CA ASP A 312 8.49 -14.93 14.53
C ASP A 312 9.41 -14.83 13.30
N GLY A 313 10.68 -15.24 13.41
CA GLY A 313 11.69 -15.12 12.36
C GLY A 313 12.39 -13.76 12.28
N LEU A 314 13.33 -13.68 11.34
CA LEU A 314 14.24 -12.57 11.12
C LEU A 314 14.23 -12.15 9.64
N GLY A 315 14.35 -10.85 9.41
CA GLY A 315 14.54 -10.26 8.08
C GLY A 315 15.98 -9.77 7.90
N PHE A 316 16.60 -10.18 6.81
CA PHE A 316 17.95 -9.77 6.41
C PHE A 316 17.87 -8.79 5.24
N GLU A 317 18.26 -7.55 5.46
CA GLU A 317 18.39 -6.53 4.41
C GLU A 317 19.82 -6.55 3.86
N PRO A 318 20.05 -6.90 2.59
CA PRO A 318 21.38 -6.87 1.99
C PRO A 318 21.92 -5.44 1.88
N SER A 319 23.23 -5.26 2.00
CA SER A 319 23.87 -3.95 1.86
C SER A 319 25.16 -4.05 1.04
N ALA A 320 25.08 -3.61 -0.21
CA ALA A 320 26.23 -3.48 -1.10
C ALA A 320 27.01 -2.19 -0.84
N VAL A 321 26.28 -1.07 -0.71
CA VAL A 321 26.85 0.28 -0.61
C VAL A 321 26.53 0.88 0.76
N ARG A 322 27.49 1.57 1.38
CA ARG A 322 27.37 2.17 2.72
C ARG A 322 27.93 3.59 2.72
N ALA A 323 27.48 4.42 3.66
CA ALA A 323 28.03 5.76 3.86
C ALA A 323 29.56 5.71 4.04
N GLY A 324 30.25 6.66 3.42
CA GLY A 324 31.71 6.76 3.40
C GLY A 324 32.41 5.94 2.30
N MET A 325 31.71 5.03 1.59
CA MET A 325 32.30 4.35 0.44
C MET A 325 32.55 5.33 -0.71
N LYS A 326 33.69 5.17 -1.38
CA LYS A 326 34.13 6.01 -2.50
C LYS A 326 34.14 5.21 -3.80
N PHE A 327 33.74 5.86 -4.88
CA PHE A 327 33.63 5.28 -6.21
C PHE A 327 34.23 6.23 -7.23
N GLU A 328 34.81 5.68 -8.29
CA GLU A 328 35.14 6.44 -9.49
C GLU A 328 33.94 6.51 -10.42
N ILE A 329 33.73 7.66 -11.04
CA ILE A 329 32.71 7.87 -12.06
C ILE A 329 33.40 7.70 -13.40
N LEU A 330 32.94 6.74 -14.20
CA LEU A 330 33.53 6.42 -15.50
C LEU A 330 32.47 6.53 -16.61
N ALA A 331 32.88 6.98 -17.80
CA ALA A 331 32.16 6.78 -19.05
C ALA A 331 33.00 5.87 -19.96
N GLY A 332 32.66 4.58 -19.97
CA GLY A 332 33.56 3.56 -20.52
C GLY A 332 34.85 3.49 -19.69
N ASN A 333 35.99 3.72 -20.32
CA ASN A 333 37.30 3.75 -19.64
C ASN A 333 37.75 5.17 -19.24
N LEU A 334 36.98 6.21 -19.59
CA LEU A 334 37.33 7.58 -19.25
C LEU A 334 36.85 7.91 -17.83
N ARG A 335 37.78 8.29 -16.95
CA ARG A 335 37.46 8.81 -15.62
C ARG A 335 36.87 10.22 -15.73
N LEU A 336 35.70 10.39 -15.14
CA LEU A 336 34.93 11.63 -15.10
C LEU A 336 34.93 12.27 -13.71
N GLY A 337 35.37 11.57 -12.67
CA GLY A 337 35.41 12.11 -11.31
C GLY A 337 35.23 11.04 -10.24
N GLU A 338 34.79 11.45 -9.06
CA GLU A 338 34.57 10.60 -7.90
C GLU A 338 33.22 10.86 -7.22
N ALA A 339 32.69 9.82 -6.59
CA ALA A 339 31.49 9.88 -5.76
C ALA A 339 31.79 9.29 -4.39
N THR A 340 31.52 10.04 -3.32
CA THR A 340 31.52 9.54 -1.95
C THR A 340 30.08 9.43 -1.46
N VAL A 341 29.70 8.24 -1.00
CA VAL A 341 28.34 8.00 -0.49
C VAL A 341 28.14 8.76 0.81
N PHE A 342 27.21 9.70 0.79
CA PHE A 342 26.82 10.50 1.95
C PHE A 342 25.74 9.79 2.78
N ARG A 343 24.68 9.29 2.11
CA ARG A 343 23.55 8.61 2.74
C ARG A 343 23.10 7.41 1.91
N ALA A 344 22.75 6.32 2.60
CA ALA A 344 22.24 5.09 2.02
C ALA A 344 21.01 4.61 2.83
N ASP A 345 19.98 5.45 2.88
CA ASP A 345 18.82 5.24 3.74
C ASP A 345 17.70 4.43 3.09
N VAL A 346 17.70 4.34 1.76
CA VAL A 346 16.75 3.52 1.02
C VAL A 346 17.22 2.06 1.07
N PRO A 347 16.30 1.11 1.34
CA PRO A 347 16.65 -0.30 1.33
C PRO A 347 17.24 -0.76 0.00
N GLN A 348 18.26 -1.61 0.07
CA GLN A 348 18.89 -2.19 -1.11
C GLN A 348 18.27 -3.55 -1.40
N VAL A 349 18.04 -3.85 -2.68
CA VAL A 349 17.25 -5.02 -3.10
C VAL A 349 18.11 -5.93 -3.97
N GLU A 350 18.33 -7.17 -3.55
CA GLU A 350 19.00 -8.17 -4.39
C GLU A 350 18.09 -8.56 -5.56
N LYS A 351 18.56 -8.33 -6.79
CA LYS A 351 17.86 -8.71 -8.02
C LYS A 351 18.15 -10.16 -8.39
N ASP A 352 19.43 -10.52 -8.37
CA ASP A 352 19.89 -11.87 -8.69
C ASP A 352 21.27 -12.14 -8.07
N GLN A 353 21.63 -13.43 -8.05
CA GLN A 353 22.97 -13.90 -7.72
C GLN A 353 23.44 -14.93 -8.73
N ILE A 354 24.72 -14.87 -9.07
CA ILE A 354 25.37 -15.77 -10.02
C ILE A 354 26.53 -16.46 -9.31
N ILE A 355 26.56 -17.80 -9.39
CA ILE A 355 27.64 -18.63 -8.86
C ILE A 355 28.38 -19.24 -10.04
N LYS A 356 29.67 -18.94 -10.18
CA LYS A 356 30.54 -19.50 -11.24
C LYS A 356 31.68 -20.30 -10.61
N LYS A 357 31.78 -21.58 -10.98
CA LYS A 357 32.98 -22.40 -10.71
C LYS A 357 34.00 -22.06 -11.79
N VAL A 358 35.13 -21.46 -11.40
CA VAL A 358 36.18 -21.05 -12.34
C VAL A 358 37.29 -22.09 -12.41
N ARG A 359 37.57 -22.75 -11.28
CA ARG A 359 38.50 -23.89 -11.13
C ARG A 359 37.94 -24.82 -10.06
N ASP A 360 38.54 -26.01 -9.89
CA ASP A 360 38.04 -26.99 -8.92
C ASP A 360 37.94 -26.44 -7.48
N ASP A 361 38.84 -25.54 -7.10
CA ASP A 361 38.87 -24.93 -5.77
C ASP A 361 38.48 -23.43 -5.74
N MET A 362 37.96 -22.88 -6.85
CA MET A 362 37.63 -21.45 -6.91
C MET A 362 36.20 -21.19 -7.40
N ILE A 363 35.39 -20.69 -6.47
CA ILE A 363 34.01 -20.26 -6.72
C ILE A 363 33.96 -18.73 -6.64
N ILE A 364 33.41 -18.12 -7.69
CA ILE A 364 33.07 -16.70 -7.72
C ILE A 364 31.57 -16.57 -7.53
N LEU A 365 31.15 -15.83 -6.49
CA LEU A 365 29.77 -15.47 -6.25
C LEU A 365 29.58 -13.97 -6.49
N THR A 366 28.70 -13.63 -7.42
CA THR A 366 28.38 -12.24 -7.78
C THR A 366 26.93 -11.95 -7.45
N LYS A 367 26.67 -10.86 -6.73
CA LYS A 367 25.32 -10.37 -6.43
C LYS A 367 25.06 -9.07 -7.17
N HIS A 368 23.88 -8.96 -7.78
CA HIS A 368 23.38 -7.73 -8.38
C HIS A 368 22.35 -7.11 -7.45
N ILE A 369 22.71 -5.99 -6.83
CA ILE A 369 21.91 -5.34 -5.79
C ILE A 369 21.51 -3.97 -6.29
N HIS A 370 20.21 -3.70 -6.37
CA HIS A 370 19.72 -2.37 -6.65
C HIS A 370 20.03 -1.43 -5.48
N VAL A 371 20.56 -0.26 -5.80
CA VAL A 371 20.91 0.77 -4.82
C VAL A 371 20.34 2.12 -5.25
N ASP A 372 19.92 2.89 -4.26
CA ASP A 372 19.49 4.28 -4.41
C ASP A 372 20.09 5.07 -3.24
N VAL A 373 21.09 5.88 -3.56
CA VAL A 373 21.96 6.53 -2.57
C VAL A 373 22.10 8.01 -2.86
N THR A 374 22.44 8.77 -1.82
CA THR A 374 22.84 10.17 -1.97
C THR A 374 24.35 10.26 -1.84
N CYS A 375 25.01 10.87 -2.80
CA CYS A 375 26.46 11.00 -2.86
C CYS A 375 26.89 12.46 -2.93
N HIS A 376 28.07 12.75 -2.37
CA HIS A 376 28.89 13.90 -2.78
C HIS A 376 29.65 13.51 -4.05
N VAL A 377 29.45 14.27 -5.11
CA VAL A 377 29.99 14.00 -6.44
C VAL A 377 30.91 15.14 -6.84
N THR A 378 32.14 14.80 -7.19
CA THR A 378 33.13 15.72 -7.72
C THR A 378 33.43 15.29 -9.14
N ILE A 379 33.18 16.16 -10.13
CA ILE A 379 33.47 15.90 -11.54
C ILE A 379 34.82 16.52 -11.89
N ASP A 380 35.67 15.76 -12.55
CA ASP A 380 36.96 16.21 -13.06
C ASP A 380 36.69 17.25 -14.18
N THR A 381 36.86 18.54 -13.88
CA THR A 381 36.73 19.62 -14.88
C THR A 381 38.11 20.06 -15.38
N ARG A 382 38.19 20.54 -16.63
CA ARG A 382 39.45 20.99 -17.26
C ARG A 382 39.90 22.39 -16.82
N PHE A 383 39.32 22.98 -15.78
CA PHE A 383 39.52 24.39 -15.42
C PHE A 383 40.22 24.56 -14.07
N ASP A 384 40.98 25.66 -13.91
CA ASP A 384 41.83 26.02 -12.77
C ASP A 384 41.14 26.20 -11.40
N LYS A 385 39.87 25.84 -11.26
CA LYS A 385 39.15 25.88 -9.97
C LYS A 385 39.02 24.49 -9.39
N SER A 386 39.35 24.34 -8.11
CA SER A 386 39.07 23.13 -7.35
C SER A 386 37.58 22.78 -7.47
N PRO A 387 37.21 21.62 -8.03
CA PRO A 387 35.81 21.27 -8.25
C PRO A 387 35.09 21.13 -6.89
N GLU A 388 33.96 21.82 -6.73
CA GLU A 388 33.13 21.72 -5.53
C GLU A 388 32.24 20.47 -5.58
N PRO A 389 32.11 19.73 -4.46
CA PRO A 389 31.29 18.53 -4.42
C PRO A 389 29.80 18.86 -4.47
N LEU A 390 29.09 18.25 -5.42
CA LEU A 390 27.64 18.35 -5.58
C LEU A 390 26.93 17.22 -4.83
N ILE A 391 25.84 17.51 -4.13
CA ILE A 391 25.00 16.48 -3.52
C ILE A 391 24.00 15.99 -4.56
N MET A 392 24.06 14.70 -4.89
CA MET A 392 23.23 14.11 -5.95
C MET A 392 22.66 12.76 -5.53
N ARG A 393 21.45 12.45 -6.00
CA ARG A 393 20.86 11.10 -5.91
C ARG A 393 21.37 10.24 -7.05
N ILE A 394 21.89 9.06 -6.73
CA ILE A 394 22.41 8.08 -7.68
C ILE A 394 21.65 6.78 -7.48
N SER A 395 21.06 6.26 -8.56
CA SER A 395 20.33 4.99 -8.57
C SER A 395 20.91 4.06 -9.63
N GLY A 396 21.06 2.78 -9.31
CA GLY A 396 21.69 1.82 -10.20
C GLY A 396 21.74 0.39 -9.64
N THR A 397 22.59 -0.45 -10.22
CA THR A 397 22.84 -1.81 -9.75
C THR A 397 24.30 -1.90 -9.29
N ALA A 398 24.51 -2.15 -7.99
CA ALA A 398 25.81 -2.49 -7.45
C ALA A 398 26.11 -3.97 -7.72
N ILE A 399 27.33 -4.24 -8.22
CA ILE A 399 27.83 -5.59 -8.47
C ILE A 399 28.84 -5.91 -7.38
N VAL A 400 28.49 -6.86 -6.50
CA VAL A 400 29.36 -7.26 -5.39
C VAL A 400 29.83 -8.69 -5.63
N THR A 401 31.14 -8.87 -5.73
CA THR A 401 31.76 -10.16 -6.03
C THR A 401 32.58 -10.65 -4.85
N LYS A 402 32.39 -11.92 -4.50
CA LYS A 402 33.20 -12.65 -3.53
C LYS A 402 33.87 -13.83 -4.22
N THR A 403 35.18 -13.95 -4.03
CA THR A 403 35.94 -15.13 -4.42
C THR A 403 36.19 -15.98 -3.18
N ASN A 404 35.70 -17.21 -3.19
CA ASN A 404 36.09 -18.22 -2.21
C ASN A 404 37.15 -19.12 -2.87
N LYS A 405 38.31 -19.21 -2.22
CA LYS A 405 39.20 -20.36 -2.38
C LYS A 405 38.76 -21.37 -1.33
N ASN A 406 38.42 -22.59 -1.75
CA ASN A 406 38.14 -23.68 -0.81
C ASN A 406 39.38 -24.05 -0.01
#